data_AF-A0A356M7H9-F1
#
_entry.id   AF-A0A356M7H9-F1
#
_cell.length_a   1.000
_cell.length_b   1.000
_cell.length_c   1.000
_cell.angle_alpha   90.00
_cell.angle_beta   90.00
_cell.angle_gamma   90.00
#
_symmetry.space_group_name_H-M   'P 1'
#
loop_
_entity.id
_entity.type
_entity.pdbx_description
1 polymer ?
#
loop_
_entity_poly.entity_id
_entity_poly.type
_entity_poly.pdbx_seq_one_letter_code
_entity_poly.pdbx_strand_id
1 'polypeptide(L)'
;MISNLSVYPTAVTAWIPSTPRSGREGFEFRPLGHGMQNFPAILEAVQQTCAQWVVVEQDSSVGRPTLEAARMSREYLHRLGW
;
A
#
# COMPACT_ATOMS: atom_id res chain seq x y z
N MET A 1 -66.34 -5.58 3.96
CA MET A 1 -65.24 -6.31 4.60
C MET A 1 -64.01 -6.20 3.72
N ILE A 2 -62.95 -5.68 4.34
CA ILE A 2 -61.53 -5.71 3.98
C ILE A 2 -61.09 -5.17 2.60
N SER A 3 -60.93 -3.84 2.60
CA SER A 3 -59.86 -3.12 1.92
C SER A 3 -58.48 -3.63 2.36
N ASN A 4 -57.61 -4.01 1.42
CA ASN A 4 -56.16 -3.91 1.61
C ASN A 4 -55.43 -3.93 0.26
N LEU A 5 -55.21 -2.77 -0.35
CA LEU A 5 -54.15 -2.62 -1.35
C LEU A 5 -53.08 -1.70 -0.76
N SER A 6 -52.03 -2.35 -0.29
CA SER A 6 -50.82 -1.76 0.25
C SER A 6 -50.22 -0.79 -0.76
N VAL A 7 -50.18 0.49 -0.38
CA VAL A 7 -49.42 1.52 -1.08
C VAL A 7 -47.94 1.17 -0.90
N TYR A 8 -47.31 0.60 -1.92
CA TYR A 8 -45.85 0.54 -2.00
C TYR A 8 -45.39 1.92 -2.49
N PRO A 9 -44.63 2.71 -1.71
CA PRO A 9 -43.94 3.85 -2.29
C PRO A 9 -42.93 3.31 -3.30
N THR A 10 -43.05 3.77 -4.54
CA THR A 10 -42.06 3.59 -5.61
C THR A 10 -40.79 4.36 -5.25
N ALA A 11 -40.05 3.86 -4.27
CA ALA A 11 -38.64 4.20 -4.14
C ALA A 11 -37.95 3.57 -5.34
N VAL A 12 -37.72 4.39 -6.37
CA VAL A 12 -36.72 4.13 -7.39
C VAL A 12 -35.43 3.84 -6.64
N THR A 13 -35.09 2.56 -6.56
CA THR A 13 -33.75 2.11 -6.18
C THR A 13 -32.83 2.60 -7.28
N ALA A 14 -32.39 3.86 -7.17
CA ALA A 14 -31.26 4.32 -7.94
C ALA A 14 -30.12 3.38 -7.58
N TRP A 15 -29.71 2.56 -8.55
CA TRP A 15 -28.46 1.83 -8.46
C TRP A 15 -27.38 2.89 -8.32
N ILE A 16 -26.89 3.10 -7.09
CA ILE A 16 -25.63 3.80 -6.87
C ILE A 16 -24.58 2.78 -7.28
N PRO A 17 -23.84 2.96 -8.38
CA PRO A 17 -22.64 2.18 -8.58
C PRO A 17 -21.80 2.35 -7.33
N SER A 18 -21.63 1.30 -6.53
CA SER A 18 -20.43 1.20 -5.74
C SER A 18 -19.31 1.12 -6.77
N THR A 19 -18.66 2.26 -7.04
CA THR A 19 -17.41 2.25 -7.78
C THR A 19 -16.53 1.24 -7.07
N PRO A 20 -16.17 0.10 -7.68
CA PRO A 20 -15.15 -0.72 -7.07
C PRO A 20 -13.93 0.18 -7.03
N ARG A 21 -13.53 0.65 -5.83
CA ARG A 21 -12.20 1.22 -5.67
C ARG A 21 -11.27 0.09 -6.08
N SER A 22 -10.78 0.14 -7.31
CA SER A 22 -9.82 -0.82 -7.79
C SER A 22 -8.68 -0.75 -6.79
N GLY A 23 -8.46 -1.82 -6.03
CA GLY A 23 -7.39 -1.88 -5.02
C GLY A 23 -5.98 -1.87 -5.65
N ARG A 24 -5.87 -1.39 -6.89
CA ARG A 24 -4.71 -1.47 -7.79
C ARG A 24 -4.37 -0.16 -8.48
N GLU A 25 -5.24 0.86 -8.47
CA GLU A 25 -4.85 2.17 -9.01
C GLU A 25 -3.97 2.90 -7.99
N GLY A 26 -2.65 2.81 -8.18
CA GLY A 26 -1.66 3.61 -7.45
C GLY A 26 -0.75 2.84 -6.48
N PHE A 27 -0.88 1.51 -6.36
CA PHE A 27 0.08 0.71 -5.59
C PHE A 27 1.14 0.11 -6.51
N GLU A 28 2.41 0.36 -6.19
CA GLU A 28 3.55 -0.26 -6.86
C GLU A 28 4.67 -0.49 -5.83
N PHE A 29 5.40 -1.60 -6.01
CA PHE A 29 6.64 -1.82 -5.30
C PHE A 29 7.72 -0.83 -5.77
N ARG A 30 8.46 -0.30 -4.80
CA ARG A 30 9.50 0.71 -5.00
C ARG A 30 10.77 0.31 -4.22
N PRO A 31 11.97 0.70 -4.70
CA PRO A 31 13.20 0.59 -3.94
C PRO A 31 13.03 1.15 -2.52
N LEU A 32 13.76 0.57 -1.57
CA LEU A 32 13.71 1.00 -0.17
C LEU A 32 13.98 2.52 -0.09
N GLY A 33 13.16 3.22 0.69
CA GLY A 33 13.21 4.68 0.82
C GLY A 33 12.56 5.49 -0.32
N HIS A 34 11.97 4.85 -1.33
CA HIS A 34 11.33 5.51 -2.49
C HIS A 34 9.83 5.24 -2.60
N GLY A 35 9.23 4.70 -1.53
CA GLY A 35 7.79 4.48 -1.37
C GLY A 35 7.22 5.33 -0.23
N MET A 36 6.10 4.87 0.35
CA MET A 36 5.38 5.60 1.40
C MET A 36 5.83 5.26 2.84
N GLN A 37 6.70 4.26 3.02
CA GLN A 37 7.11 3.80 4.35
C GLN A 37 8.12 4.75 5.01
N ASN A 38 7.96 4.99 6.31
CA ASN A 38 8.91 5.76 7.12
C ASN A 38 10.03 4.85 7.66
N PHE A 39 11.02 4.55 6.81
CA PHE A 39 12.16 3.70 7.20
C PHE A 39 12.98 4.23 8.37
N PRO A 40 13.25 5.55 8.53
CA PRO A 40 13.97 6.05 9.70
C PRO A 40 13.33 5.63 11.04
N ALA A 41 12.00 5.80 11.17
CA ALA A 41 11.29 5.40 12.39
C ALA A 41 11.28 3.87 12.59
N ILE A 42 11.15 3.09 11.51
CA ILE A 42 11.20 1.62 11.58
C ILE A 42 12.59 1.17 12.04
N LEU A 43 13.66 1.72 11.46
CA LEU A 43 15.04 1.39 11.79
C LEU A 43 15.41 1.81 13.21
N GLU A 44 14.90 2.95 13.71
CA GLU A 44 15.03 3.35 15.11
C GLU A 44 14.35 2.34 16.06
N ALA A 45 13.15 1.87 15.72
CA ALA A 45 12.47 0.85 16.50
C ALA A 45 13.23 -0.49 16.51
N VAL A 46 13.86 -0.87 15.40
CA VAL A 46 14.70 -2.09 15.32
C VAL A 46 15.88 -2.03 16.30
N GLN A 47 16.50 -0.85 16.48
CA GLN A 47 17.60 -0.67 17.44
C GLN A 47 17.20 -0.92 18.90
N GLN A 48 15.91 -0.86 19.22
CA GLN A 48 15.39 -1.19 20.56
C GLN A 48 15.16 -2.69 20.78
N THR A 49 15.60 -3.53 19.84
CA THR A 49 15.42 -4.99 19.87
C THR A 49 16.77 -5.72 19.85
N CYS A 50 16.76 -7.05 20.01
CA CYS A 50 17.95 -7.89 19.84
C CYS A 50 18.22 -8.29 18.38
N ALA A 51 17.59 -7.62 17.41
CA ALA A 51 17.80 -7.92 15.99
C ALA A 51 19.24 -7.57 15.58
N GLN A 52 19.93 -8.52 14.96
CA GLN A 52 21.31 -8.34 14.50
C GLN A 52 21.39 -7.92 13.03
N TRP A 53 20.32 -8.14 12.26
CA TRP A 53 20.30 -7.96 10.82
C TRP A 53 18.99 -7.33 10.37
N VAL A 54 19.10 -6.42 9.41
CA VAL A 54 17.98 -5.99 8.58
C VAL A 54 18.21 -6.52 7.18
N VAL A 55 17.20 -7.18 6.61
CA VAL A 55 17.27 -7.75 5.26
C VAL A 55 16.41 -6.91 4.33
N VAL A 56 17.01 -6.48 3.21
CA VAL A 56 16.27 -5.80 2.14
C VAL A 56 15.95 -6.83 1.07
N GLU A 57 14.68 -7.18 0.93
CA GLU A 57 14.19 -8.00 -0.17
C GLU A 57 13.86 -7.11 -1.38
N GLN A 58 14.42 -7.45 -2.54
CA GLN A 58 14.04 -6.80 -3.80
C GLN A 58 12.89 -7.56 -4.42
N ASP A 59 11.73 -6.91 -4.50
CA ASP A 59 10.61 -7.34 -5.34
C ASP A 59 10.77 -6.75 -6.75
N SER A 60 9.86 -7.13 -7.65
CA SER A 60 9.57 -6.43 -8.89
C SER A 60 9.48 -4.91 -8.67
N SER A 61 10.07 -4.14 -9.58
CA SER A 61 10.16 -2.69 -9.42
C SER A 61 9.86 -2.02 -10.76
N VAL A 62 8.73 -1.31 -10.82
CA VAL A 62 8.22 -0.71 -12.06
C VAL A 62 9.15 0.39 -12.57
N GLY A 63 9.48 0.32 -13.87
CA GLY A 63 10.21 1.36 -14.59
C GLY A 63 11.73 1.39 -14.37
N ARG A 64 12.33 0.34 -13.79
CA ARG A 64 13.79 0.24 -13.62
C ARG A 64 14.30 -1.21 -13.56
N PRO A 65 15.55 -1.49 -13.97
CA PRO A 65 16.18 -2.79 -13.78
C PRO A 65 16.33 -3.20 -12.31
N THR A 66 16.29 -4.50 -12.03
CA THR A 66 16.37 -5.04 -10.66
C THR A 66 17.66 -4.65 -9.93
N LEU A 67 18.81 -4.69 -10.60
CA LEU A 67 20.09 -4.30 -9.98
C LEU A 67 20.16 -2.78 -9.68
N GLU A 68 19.48 -1.96 -10.47
CA GLU A 68 19.37 -0.53 -10.19
C GLU A 68 18.51 -0.29 -8.95
N ALA A 69 17.37 -0.98 -8.83
CA ALA A 69 16.51 -0.93 -7.64
C ALA A 69 17.26 -1.37 -6.37
N ALA A 70 18.06 -2.43 -6.47
CA ALA A 70 18.91 -2.91 -5.37
C ALA A 70 19.96 -1.86 -4.96
N ARG A 71 20.67 -1.27 -5.94
CA ARG A 71 21.65 -0.20 -5.70
C ARG A 71 21.01 1.00 -5.00
N MET A 72 19.87 1.48 -5.51
CA MET A 72 19.14 2.61 -4.90
C MET A 72 18.74 2.33 -3.45
N SER A 73 18.31 1.10 -3.16
CA SER A 73 17.95 0.67 -1.81
C SER A 73 19.18 0.68 -0.88
N ARG A 74 20.33 0.16 -1.35
CA ARG A 74 21.59 0.17 -0.57
C ARG A 74 22.08 1.58 -0.31
N GLU A 75 22.03 2.47 -1.31
CA GLU A 75 22.46 3.86 -1.19
C GLU A 75 21.59 4.65 -0.21
N TYR A 76 20.29 4.41 -0.19
CA TYR A 76 19.40 5.02 0.79
C TYR A 76 19.80 4.64 2.22
N LEU A 77 20.00 3.34 2.49
CA LEU A 77 20.44 2.88 3.81
C LEU A 77 21.82 3.45 4.18
N HIS A 78 22.75 3.50 3.22
CA HIS A 78 24.09 4.05 3.46
C HIS A 78 24.03 5.52 3.92
N ARG A 79 23.15 6.33 3.32
CA ARG A 79 22.93 7.73 3.74
C ARG A 79 22.34 7.85 5.15
N LEU A 80 21.63 6.83 5.63
CA LEU A 80 21.10 6.77 7.00
C LEU A 80 22.10 6.19 8.01
N GLY A 81 23.28 5.75 7.57
CA GLY A 81 24.26 5.06 8.42
C GLY A 81 24.01 3.56 8.62
N TRP A 82 23.19 2.95 7.76
CA TRP A 82 22.91 1.50 7.72
C TRP A 82 23.61 0.80 6.54
#